data_AF-A0A1M5FWJ6-F1
#
_entry.id   AF-A0A1M5FWJ6-F1
#
_cell.length_a   1.000
_cell.length_b   1.000
_cell.length_c   1.000
_cell.angle_alpha   90.00
_cell.angle_beta   90.00
_cell.angle_gamma   90.00
#
_symmetry.space_group_name_H-M   'P 1'
#
loop_
_entity.id
_entity.type
_entity.pdbx_description
1 polymer ?
#
loop_
_entity_poly.entity_id
_entity_poly.type
_entity_poly.pdbx_seq_one_letter_code
_entity_poly.pdbx_strand_id
1 'polypeptide(L)' 'METIKINVNQLIEAAKQLSPKDRLKLYDAMWDDDMIIPVEHQRIVLDRIAKSKTNPERLLDWDEVSKTL' A
#
# COMPACT_ATOMS: atom_id res chain seq x y z
N MET A 1 29.14 15.00 -8.04
CA MET A 1 28.38 14.44 -6.91
C MET A 1 28.70 12.96 -6.85
N GLU A 2 29.32 12.49 -5.76
CA GLU A 2 29.57 11.06 -5.57
C GLU A 2 28.24 10.34 -5.33
N THR A 3 28.00 9.24 -6.03
CA THR A 3 26.82 8.39 -5.84
C THR A 3 27.01 7.54 -4.60
N ILE A 4 26.24 7.82 -3.55
CA ILE A 4 26.22 7.01 -2.33
C ILE A 4 25.55 5.66 -2.65
N LYS A 5 26.29 4.55 -2.54
CA LYS A 5 25.73 3.20 -2.64
C LYS A 5 24.98 2.85 -1.34
N ILE A 6 23.70 3.16 -1.29
CA ILE A 6 22.80 2.77 -0.20
C ILE A 6 21.98 1.54 -0.62
N ASN A 7 21.86 0.56 0.28
CA ASN A 7 20.93 -0.56 0.11
C ASN A 7 19.58 -0.32 0.81
N VAL A 8 18.58 -1.14 0.48
CA VAL A 8 17.20 -0.98 1.00
C VAL A 8 17.14 -1.07 2.53
N ASN A 9 17.92 -1.95 3.16
CA ASN A 9 17.94 -2.08 4.61
C ASN A 9 18.44 -0.80 5.29
N GLN A 10 19.45 -0.15 4.72
CA GLN A 10 19.96 1.13 5.22
C GLN A 10 18.92 2.25 5.09
N LEU A 11 18.12 2.27 4.01
CA LEU A 11 17.01 3.21 3.88
C LEU A 11 15.93 2.99 4.95
N ILE A 12 15.58 1.72 5.20
CA ILE A 12 14.57 1.36 6.20
C ILE A 12 15.03 1.81 7.60
N GLU A 13 16.28 1.54 7.96
CA GLU A 13 16.80 1.94 9.27
C GLU A 13 16.88 3.47 9.42
N ALA A 14 17.26 4.20 8.36
CA ALA A 14 17.21 5.64 8.36
C ALA A 14 15.77 6.17 8.54
N ALA A 15 14.80 5.60 7.83
CA ALA A 15 13.39 5.99 7.93
C ALA A 15 12.81 5.75 9.33
N LYS A 16 13.21 4.66 10.02
CA LYS A 16 12.79 4.37 11.40
C LYS A 16 13.33 5.39 12.41
N GLN A 17 14.51 5.95 12.17
CA GLN A 17 15.14 6.95 13.05
C GLN A 17 14.54 8.35 12.91
N LEU A 18 13.73 8.60 11.88
CA LEU A 18 13.06 9.88 11.68
C LEU A 18 12.03 10.16 12.78
N SER A 19 11.81 11.45 13.05
CA SER A 19 10.71 11.92 13.87
C SER A 19 9.36 11.52 13.24
N PRO A 20 8.26 11.37 14.01
CA PRO A 20 6.94 11.07 13.44
C PRO A 20 6.52 12.07 12.36
N LYS A 21 6.85 13.36 12.54
CA LYS A 21 6.55 14.42 11.57
C LYS A 21 7.31 14.24 10.25
N ASP A 22 8.59 13.87 10.32
CA ASP A 22 9.40 13.70 9.11
C ASP A 22 9.13 12.36 8.42
N ARG A 23 8.71 11.32 9.16
CA ARG A 23 8.17 10.10 8.54
C ARG A 23 6.92 10.39 7.74
N LEU A 24 6.02 11.22 8.25
CA LEU A 24 4.82 11.61 7.51
C LEU A 24 5.18 12.29 6.18
N LYS A 25 6.09 13.27 6.22
CA LYS A 25 6.60 13.91 5.00
C LYS A 25 7.26 12.93 4.03
N LEU A 26 8.02 11.96 4.54
CA LEU A 26 8.63 10.92 3.71
C LEU A 26 7.55 10.05 3.05
N TYR A 27 6.50 9.66 3.78
CA TYR A 27 5.37 8.94 3.20
C TYR A 27 4.67 9.77 2.12
N ASP A 28 4.35 11.03 2.40
CA ASP A 28 3.70 11.92 1.43
C ASP A 28 4.56 12.12 0.16
N ALA A 29 5.88 12.16 0.29
CA ALA A 29 6.80 12.28 -0.84
C ALA A 29 7.01 10.97 -1.61
N MET A 30 6.83 9.82 -0.96
CA MET A 30 6.91 8.51 -1.60
C MET A 30 5.58 8.12 -2.26
N TRP A 31 4.47 8.62 -1.76
CA TRP A 31 3.15 8.37 -2.30
C TRP A 31 2.86 9.36 -3.43
N ASP A 32 2.82 8.83 -4.65
CA ASP A 32 2.37 9.54 -5.84
C ASP A 32 1.07 8.88 -6.32
N ASP A 33 0.13 9.66 -6.84
CA ASP A 33 -1.11 9.14 -7.44
C ASP A 33 -0.78 8.27 -8.67
N ASP A 34 0.37 8.51 -9.31
CA ASP A 34 0.88 7.71 -10.43
C ASP A 34 1.72 6.49 -9.99
N MET A 35 1.80 6.19 -8.69
CA MET A 35 2.58 5.05 -8.18
C MET A 35 2.03 3.73 -8.71
N ILE A 36 2.88 2.98 -9.41
CA ILE A 36 2.54 1.65 -9.92
C ILE A 36 2.36 0.68 -8.75
N ILE A 37 1.18 0.09 -8.65
CA ILE A 37 0.90 -0.99 -7.68
C ILE A 37 1.80 -2.18 -8.03
N PRO A 38 2.57 -2.76 -7.08
CA PRO A 38 3.39 -3.94 -7.34
C PRO A 38 2.58 -5.11 -7.91
N VAL A 39 3.16 -5.85 -8.86
CA VAL A 39 2.48 -6.93 -9.61
C VAL A 39 1.94 -8.01 -8.66
N GLU A 40 2.67 -8.30 -7.58
CA GLU A 40 2.30 -9.26 -6.56
C GLU A 40 0.98 -8.84 -5.88
N HIS A 41 0.82 -7.55 -5.60
CA HIS A 41 -0.38 -7.00 -4.97
C HIS A 41 -1.54 -6.95 -5.97
N GLN A 42 -1.27 -6.56 -7.23
CA GLN A 42 -2.27 -6.59 -8.29
C GLN A 42 -2.86 -8.00 -8.43
N ARG A 43 -2.01 -9.04 -8.41
CA ARG A 43 -2.47 -10.44 -8.52
C ARG A 43 -3.43 -10.83 -7.40
N ILE A 44 -3.18 -10.39 -6.17
CA ILE A 44 -4.08 -10.65 -5.03
C ILE A 44 -5.46 -10.02 -5.27
N VAL A 45 -5.48 -8.77 -5.76
CA VAL A 45 -6.74 -8.07 -6.06
C VAL A 45 -7.50 -8.77 -7.19
N LEU A 46 -6.81 -9.13 -8.27
CA LEU A 46 -7.42 -9.82 -9.41
C LEU A 46 -8.01 -11.18 -9.02
N ASP A 47 -7.31 -11.96 -8.19
CA ASP A 47 -7.82 -13.22 -7.66
C ASP A 47 -9.10 -13.03 -6.82
N ARG A 48 -9.14 -11.99 -5.97
CA ARG A 48 -10.34 -11.65 -5.19
C ARG A 48 -11.52 -11.28 -6.10
N ILE A 49 -11.28 -10.50 -7.15
CA ILE A 49 -12.31 -10.14 -8.15
C ILE A 49 -12.81 -11.38 -8.89
N ALA A 50 -11.91 -12.29 -9.28
CA ALA A 50 -12.31 -13.53 -9.94
C ALA A 50 -13.23 -14.36 -9.02
N LYS A 51 -12.86 -14.50 -7.75
CA LYS A 51 -13.65 -15.23 -6.74
C LYS A 51 -15.02 -14.60 -6.48
N SER A 52 -15.12 -13.28 -6.44
CA SER A 52 -16.41 -12.61 -6.25
C SER A 52 -17.31 -12.74 -7.48
N LYS A 53 -16.76 -12.73 -8.70
CA LYS A 53 -17.53 -13.00 -9.92
C LYS A 53 -18.13 -14.40 -9.93
N THR A 54 -17.41 -15.40 -9.41
CA THR A 54 -17.90 -16.79 -9.32
C THR A 54 -18.84 -17.04 -8.14
N ASN A 55 -18.75 -16.22 -7.09
CA ASN A 55 -19.61 -16.30 -5.92
C ASN A 55 -19.91 -14.88 -5.41
N PRO A 56 -20.95 -14.21 -5.93
CA PRO A 56 -21.30 -12.84 -5.57
C PRO A 56 -21.63 -12.66 -4.09
N GLU A 57 -22.12 -13.70 -3.40
CA GLU A 57 -22.43 -13.67 -1.96
C GLU A 57 -21.19 -13.55 -1.07
N ARG A 58 -19.97 -13.66 -1.63
CA ARG A 58 -18.73 -13.39 -0.89
C ARG A 58 -18.52 -11.92 -0.56
N LEU A 59 -19.20 -11.01 -1.26
CA LEU A 59 -19.08 -9.58 -1.02
C LEU A 59 -20.22 -9.15 -0.10
N LEU A 60 -19.87 -8.42 0.96
CA LEU A 60 -20.85 -7.75 1.79
C LEU A 60 -21.26 -6.43 1.13
N ASP A 61 -22.53 -6.07 1.27
CA ASP A 61 -23.02 -4.76 0.90
C ASP A 61 -22.47 -3.71 1.89
N TRP A 62 -21.79 -2.70 1.36
CA TRP A 62 -21.17 -1.66 2.18
C TRP A 62 -22.21 -0.78 2.88
N ASP A 63 -23.32 -0.46 2.21
CA ASP A 63 -24.40 0.35 2.77
C ASP A 63 -25.15 -0.40 3.88
N GLU A 64 -25.12 -1.73 3.86
CA GLU A 64 -25.62 -2.57 4.95
C GLU A 64 -24.65 -2.61 6.14
N VAL A 65 -23.39 -2.97 5.91
CA VAL A 65 -22.39 -3.16 6.99
C VAL A 65 -22.07 -1.87 7.72
N SER A 66 -21.97 -0.75 7.00
CA SER A 66 -21.60 0.56 7.57
C SER A 66 -22.56 1.07 8.66
N LYS A 67 -23.81 0.58 8.67
CA LYS A 67 -24.80 0.96 9.70
C LYS A 67 -24.49 0.40 11.09
N THR A 68 -23.55 -0.55 11.19
CA THR A 68 -23.19 -1.25 12.43
C THR A 68 -21.77 -0.95 12.93
N LEU A 69 -21.04 -0.06 12.25
CA LEU A 69 -19.72 0.45 12.64
C LEU A 69 -19.84 1.80 13.35
#